data_AF-A0A4V1BSC5-F1
#
_entry.id   AF-A0A4V1BSC5-F1
#
_cell.length_a   1.000
_cell.length_b   1.000
_cell.length_c   1.000
_cell.angle_alpha   90.00
_cell.angle_beta   90.00
_cell.angle_gamma   90.00
#
_symmetry.space_group_name_H-M   'P 1'
#
loop_
_entity.id
_entity.type
_entity.pdbx_description
1 polymer ?
#
loop_
_entity_poly.entity_id
_entity_poly.type
_entity_poly.pdbx_seq_one_letter_code
_entity_poly.pdbx_strand_id
1 'polypeptide(L)'
;MGEWSEYFEDFPEENPANYVGGVFNPQEAKRIRDIQQKREAISKAENAKVNAMIAKAKKETKARSLLEVEDCPQCGLKELNTYKISAKFYLCECQDCGIYGKGETHVQALKCTSDAIGEFKDWREGSEF
;
A
#
# COMPACT_ATOMS: atom_id res chain seq x y z
N MET A 1 -42.69 -10.74 -29.96
CA MET A 1 -41.93 -9.47 -29.96
C MET A 1 -42.97 -8.37 -29.99
N GLY A 2 -43.05 -7.38 -29.11
CA GLY A 2 -42.16 -6.97 -28.03
C GLY A 2 -42.97 -6.07 -27.08
N GLU A 3 -42.85 -6.33 -25.79
CA GLU A 3 -43.36 -5.51 -24.67
C GLU A 3 -42.17 -5.21 -23.72
N TRP A 4 -40.95 -5.39 -24.22
CA TRP A 4 -39.69 -5.09 -23.53
C TRP A 4 -38.92 -3.97 -24.22
N SER A 5 -39.33 -3.56 -25.42
CA SER A 5 -38.73 -2.44 -26.17
C SER A 5 -39.28 -1.09 -25.73
N GLU A 6 -40.55 -1.00 -25.32
CA GLU A 6 -41.18 0.25 -24.90
C GLU A 6 -40.68 0.75 -23.53
N TYR A 7 -40.19 -0.14 -22.65
CA TYR A 7 -39.59 0.25 -21.37
C TYR A 7 -38.21 0.93 -21.52
N PHE A 8 -37.58 0.83 -22.70
CA PHE A 8 -36.31 1.48 -23.00
C PHE A 8 -36.46 2.78 -23.81
N GLU A 9 -37.68 3.21 -24.14
CA GLU A 9 -37.92 4.47 -24.85
C GLU A 9 -37.86 5.70 -23.91
N ASP A 10 -37.97 5.49 -22.59
CA ASP A 10 -37.90 6.55 -21.57
C ASP A 10 -36.46 6.85 -21.09
N PHE A 11 -35.43 6.21 -21.66
CA PHE A 11 -34.06 6.60 -21.34
C PHE A 11 -33.79 7.98 -21.93
N PRO A 12 -33.31 8.95 -21.12
CA PRO A 12 -32.94 10.24 -21.66
C PRO A 12 -31.87 10.03 -22.74
N GLU A 13 -32.15 10.49 -23.96
CA GLU A 13 -31.18 10.50 -25.07
C GLU A 13 -29.90 11.29 -24.66
N GLU A 14 -30.05 12.20 -23.71
CA GLU A 14 -29.01 13.04 -23.16
C GLU A 14 -28.26 12.35 -22.00
N ASN A 15 -26.92 12.32 -22.09
CA ASN A 15 -26.08 11.81 -21.00
C ASN A 15 -26.25 12.64 -19.72
N PRO A 16 -26.71 12.04 -18.59
CA PRO A 16 -26.91 12.75 -17.32
C PRO A 16 -25.65 13.45 -16.79
N ALA A 17 -24.46 12.95 -17.14
CA ALA A 17 -23.18 13.56 -16.75
C ALA A 17 -22.91 14.92 -17.41
N ASN A 18 -23.74 15.36 -18.36
CA ASN A 18 -23.64 16.67 -19.00
C ASN A 18 -24.49 17.74 -18.31
N TYR A 19 -25.27 17.40 -17.28
CA TYR A 19 -26.02 18.37 -16.51
C TYR A 19 -25.13 19.04 -15.46
N VAL A 20 -25.17 20.37 -15.38
CA VAL A 20 -24.45 21.17 -14.39
C VAL A 20 -25.46 22.09 -13.70
N GLY A 21 -25.64 21.92 -12.38
CA GLY A 21 -26.62 22.71 -11.62
C GLY A 21 -28.08 22.54 -12.08
N GLY A 22 -28.43 21.36 -12.62
CA GLY A 22 -29.77 21.06 -13.12
C GLY A 22 -30.04 21.49 -14.57
N VAL A 23 -29.05 22.07 -15.28
CA VAL A 23 -29.17 22.49 -16.68
C VAL A 23 -28.26 21.64 -17.57
N PHE A 24 -28.78 21.14 -18.69
CA PHE A 24 -27.98 20.41 -19.68
C PHE A 24 -26.95 21.35 -20.33
N ASN A 25 -25.67 21.16 -19.99
CA ASN A 25 -24.55 21.92 -20.55
C ASN A 25 -23.32 21.02 -20.76
N PRO A 26 -23.25 20.30 -21.89
CA PRO A 26 -22.17 19.34 -22.15
C PRO A 26 -20.77 19.99 -22.21
N GLN A 27 -20.68 21.26 -22.61
CA GLN A 27 -19.39 21.97 -22.69
C GLN A 27 -18.85 22.29 -21.30
N GLU A 28 -19.71 22.77 -20.40
CA GLU A 28 -19.32 23.06 -19.01
C GLU A 28 -19.00 21.77 -18.24
N ALA A 29 -19.83 20.74 -18.38
CA ALA A 29 -19.57 19.44 -17.77
C ALA A 29 -18.24 18.82 -18.23
N LYS A 30 -17.86 19.01 -19.50
CA LYS A 30 -16.55 18.58 -20.01
C LYS A 30 -15.43 19.40 -19.36
N ARG A 31 -15.57 20.72 -19.28
CA ARG A 31 -14.57 21.60 -18.64
C ARG A 31 -14.34 21.24 -17.17
N ILE A 32 -15.39 20.98 -16.41
CA ILE A 32 -15.29 20.57 -14.99
C ILE A 32 -14.53 19.24 -14.87
N ARG A 33 -14.88 18.24 -15.69
CA ARG A 33 -14.16 16.96 -15.73
C ARG A 33 -12.69 17.14 -16.09
N ASP A 34 -12.37 17.95 -17.10
CA ASP A 34 -10.99 18.21 -17.50
C ASP A 34 -10.20 18.89 -16.38
N ILE A 35 -10.80 19.84 -15.64
CA ILE A 35 -10.17 20.49 -14.48
C ILE A 35 -9.95 19.48 -13.36
N GLN A 36 -10.94 18.63 -13.06
CA GLN A 36 -10.85 17.63 -12.02
C GLN A 36 -9.77 16.59 -12.33
N GLN A 37 -9.75 16.05 -13.55
CA GLN A 37 -8.71 15.14 -14.01
C GLN A 37 -7.31 15.76 -13.91
N LYS A 38 -7.16 17.04 -14.28
CA LYS A 38 -5.89 17.76 -14.12
C LYS A 38 -5.49 17.88 -12.65
N ARG A 39 -6.43 18.24 -11.76
CA ARG A 39 -6.18 18.33 -10.31
C ARG A 39 -5.79 16.98 -9.72
N GLU A 40 -6.50 15.92 -10.08
CA GLU A 40 -6.21 14.55 -9.64
C GLU A 40 -4.83 14.09 -10.14
N ALA A 41 -4.48 14.39 -11.40
CA ALA A 41 -3.17 14.08 -11.95
C ALA A 41 -2.03 14.82 -11.21
N ILE A 42 -2.22 16.11 -10.91
CA ILE A 42 -1.27 16.91 -10.14
C ILE A 42 -1.13 16.34 -8.72
N SER A 43 -2.24 16.13 -8.03
CA SER A 43 -2.25 15.58 -6.67
C SER A 43 -1.59 14.20 -6.60
N LYS A 44 -1.88 13.32 -7.57
CA LYS A 44 -1.23 12.01 -7.67
C LYS A 44 0.29 12.12 -7.86
N ALA A 45 0.75 13.06 -8.69
CA ALA A 45 2.17 13.29 -8.91
C ALA A 45 2.87 13.86 -7.65
N GLU A 46 2.21 14.76 -6.93
CA GLU A 46 2.72 15.31 -5.66
C GLU A 46 2.77 14.24 -4.56
N ASN A 47 1.69 13.48 -4.40
CA ASN A 47 1.63 12.36 -3.45
C ASN A 47 2.69 11.30 -3.74
N ALA A 48 2.97 11.01 -5.01
CA ALA A 48 4.04 10.09 -5.38
C ALA A 48 5.42 10.57 -4.88
N LYS A 49 5.71 11.88 -4.95
CA LYS A 49 6.96 12.45 -4.43
C LYS A 49 7.03 12.35 -2.91
N VAL A 50 5.94 12.67 -2.21
CA VAL A 50 5.88 12.56 -0.75
C VAL A 50 6.06 11.11 -0.30
N ASN A 51 5.37 10.18 -0.95
CA ASN A 51 5.49 8.74 -0.67
C ASN A 51 6.91 8.23 -0.91
N ALA A 52 7.59 8.69 -1.96
CA ALA A 52 8.98 8.35 -2.22
C ALA A 52 9.92 8.86 -1.11
N MET A 53 9.70 10.08 -0.60
CA MET A 53 10.45 10.62 0.53
C MET A 53 10.22 9.83 1.81
N ILE A 54 8.96 9.46 2.11
CA ILE A 54 8.61 8.62 3.28
C ILE A 54 9.29 7.26 3.17
N ALA A 55 9.21 6.59 2.02
CA ALA A 55 9.84 5.30 1.79
C ALA A 55 11.35 5.36 1.98
N LYS A 56 12.00 6.42 1.48
CA LYS A 56 13.44 6.65 1.68
C LYS A 56 13.78 6.84 3.17
N ALA A 57 13.04 7.69 3.88
CA ALA A 57 13.26 7.94 5.31
C ALA A 57 13.07 6.68 6.17
N LYS A 58 12.06 5.85 5.84
CA LYS A 58 11.82 4.55 6.48
C LYS A 58 12.99 3.61 6.26
N LYS A 59 13.46 3.47 5.01
CA LYS A 59 14.61 2.62 4.66
C LYS A 59 15.88 3.04 5.39
N GLU A 60 16.18 4.34 5.43
CA GLU A 60 17.35 4.88 6.14
C GLU A 60 17.26 4.69 7.66
N THR A 61 16.07 4.84 8.22
CA THR A 61 15.84 4.59 9.66
C THR A 61 16.01 3.11 9.99
N LYS A 62 15.41 2.22 9.20
CA LYS A 62 15.57 0.77 9.35
C LYS A 62 17.03 0.35 9.27
N ALA A 63 17.77 0.84 8.26
CA ALA A 63 19.19 0.55 8.11
C ALA A 63 20.03 1.01 9.31
N ARG A 64 19.74 2.20 9.88
CA ARG A 64 20.41 2.70 11.09
C ARG A 64 20.05 1.92 12.36
N SER A 65 18.90 1.27 12.37
CA SER A 65 18.40 0.48 13.48
C SER A 65 18.87 -0.98 13.47
N LEU A 66 19.71 -1.40 12.52
CA LEU A 66 20.24 -2.75 12.48
C LEU A 66 21.03 -3.05 13.76
N LEU A 67 20.63 -4.11 14.47
CA LEU A 67 21.23 -4.55 15.71
C LEU A 67 22.20 -5.70 15.47
N GLU A 68 21.74 -6.77 14.83
CA GLU A 68 22.52 -7.99 14.59
C GLU A 68 21.97 -8.80 13.41
N VAL A 69 22.80 -9.73 12.93
CA VAL A 69 22.48 -10.66 11.84
C VAL A 69 22.77 -12.08 12.29
N GLU A 70 21.75 -12.93 12.25
CA GLU A 70 21.76 -14.28 12.80
C GLU A 70 21.29 -15.32 11.77
N ASP A 71 21.39 -16.60 12.13
CA ASP A 71 20.89 -17.71 11.33
C ASP A 71 19.36 -17.73 11.35
N CYS A 72 18.76 -17.79 10.18
CA CYS A 72 17.32 -17.84 10.03
C CYS A 72 16.78 -19.21 10.49
N PRO A 73 15.77 -19.26 11.38
CA PRO A 73 15.20 -20.52 11.86
C PRO A 73 14.43 -21.28 10.76
N GLN A 74 14.07 -20.61 9.67
CA GLN A 74 13.34 -21.20 8.54
C GLN A 74 14.25 -21.77 7.46
N CYS A 75 15.24 -21.00 6.98
CA CYS A 75 16.11 -21.42 5.86
C CYS A 75 17.56 -21.77 6.27
N GLY A 76 17.95 -21.50 7.51
CA GLY A 76 19.29 -21.79 8.03
C GLY A 76 20.40 -20.86 7.53
N LEU A 77 20.09 -19.86 6.69
CA LEU A 77 21.06 -18.88 6.22
C LEU A 77 21.27 -17.75 7.23
N LYS A 78 22.50 -17.24 7.33
CA LYS A 78 22.88 -16.10 8.18
C LYS A 78 22.45 -14.76 7.59
N GLU A 79 21.14 -14.64 7.35
CA GLU A 79 20.49 -13.53 6.67
C GLU A 79 19.27 -13.02 7.46
N LEU A 80 19.14 -13.40 8.74
CA LEU A 80 18.10 -12.88 9.63
C LEU A 80 18.55 -11.59 10.28
N ASN A 81 18.07 -10.46 9.77
CA ASN A 81 18.36 -9.15 10.33
C ASN A 81 17.42 -8.84 11.48
N THR A 82 17.97 -8.48 12.64
CA THR A 82 17.20 -7.87 13.74
C THR A 82 17.42 -6.37 13.72
N TYR A 83 16.33 -5.60 13.76
CA TYR A 83 16.32 -4.16 13.85
C TYR A 83 15.74 -3.71 15.19
N LYS A 84 16.46 -2.84 15.92
CA LYS A 84 15.95 -2.10 17.07
C LYS A 84 15.43 -0.74 16.62
N ILE A 85 14.17 -0.73 16.22
CA ILE A 85 13.52 0.48 15.72
C ILE A 85 13.27 1.49 16.84
N SER A 86 12.85 1.02 18.02
CA SER A 86 12.67 1.85 19.20
C SER A 86 13.03 1.09 20.48
N ALA A 87 12.88 1.73 21.64
CA ALA A 87 13.12 1.09 22.93
C ALA A 87 12.24 -0.16 23.18
N LYS A 88 11.05 -0.21 22.59
CA LYS A 88 10.05 -1.29 22.76
C LYS A 88 9.57 -1.86 21.43
N PHE A 89 10.36 -1.74 20.37
CA PHE A 89 9.98 -2.28 19.08
C PHE A 89 11.20 -2.85 18.36
N TYR A 90 11.22 -4.17 18.27
CA TYR A 90 12.18 -4.97 17.54
C TYR A 90 11.48 -5.68 16.40
N LEU A 91 12.18 -5.75 15.27
CA LEU A 91 11.70 -6.38 14.04
C LEU A 91 12.79 -7.31 13.53
N CYS A 92 12.45 -8.56 13.28
CA CYS A 92 13.33 -9.54 12.67
C CYS A 92 12.82 -9.83 11.26
N GLU A 93 13.72 -9.83 10.27
CA GLU A 93 13.38 -10.09 8.87
C GLU A 93 14.50 -10.86 8.17
N CYS A 94 14.17 -12.03 7.64
CA CYS A 94 15.11 -12.78 6.81
C CYS A 94 15.18 -12.20 5.41
N GLN A 95 16.38 -11.84 4.95
CA GLN A 95 16.58 -11.24 3.63
C GLN A 95 16.45 -12.25 2.49
N ASP A 96 16.56 -13.55 2.80
CA ASP A 96 16.47 -14.65 1.83
C ASP A 96 15.05 -15.24 1.73
N CYS A 97 14.53 -15.82 2.81
CA CYS A 97 13.24 -16.52 2.77
C CYS A 97 12.03 -15.64 3.09
N GLY A 98 12.24 -14.39 3.53
CA GLY A 98 11.16 -13.44 3.78
C GLY A 98 10.41 -13.62 5.10
N ILE A 99 10.73 -14.63 5.91
CA ILE A 99 10.11 -14.78 7.23
C ILE A 99 10.42 -13.57 8.11
N TYR A 100 9.46 -13.15 8.92
CA TYR A 100 9.62 -12.02 9.82
C TYR A 100 8.82 -12.18 11.10
N GLY A 101 9.20 -11.40 12.11
CA GLY A 101 8.53 -11.35 13.40
C GLY A 101 8.84 -10.06 14.14
N LYS A 102 8.02 -9.72 15.12
CA LYS A 102 8.15 -8.47 15.89
C LYS A 102 7.96 -8.71 17.38
N GLY A 103 8.53 -7.85 18.20
CA GLY A 103 8.42 -7.95 19.66
C GLY A 103 8.88 -6.68 20.39
N GLU A 104 8.60 -6.61 21.69
CA GLU A 104 9.08 -5.50 22.52
C GLU A 104 10.55 -5.67 22.90
N THR A 105 11.05 -6.89 22.83
CA THR A 105 12.45 -7.26 23.04
C THR A 105 12.96 -8.09 21.86
N HIS A 106 14.28 -8.15 21.71
CA HIS A 106 14.94 -9.00 20.72
C HIS A 106 14.50 -10.47 20.82
N VAL A 107 14.49 -11.04 22.04
CA VAL A 107 14.07 -12.43 22.29
C VAL A 107 12.62 -12.68 21.89
N GLN A 108 11.72 -11.73 22.17
CA GLN A 108 10.32 -11.83 21.74
C GLN A 108 10.18 -11.78 20.21
N ALA A 109 10.94 -10.91 19.54
CA ALA A 109 10.91 -10.80 18.09
C ALA A 109 11.43 -12.08 17.41
N LEU A 110 12.51 -12.67 17.92
CA LEU A 110 13.00 -13.97 17.47
C LEU A 110 11.98 -15.07 17.69
N LYS A 111 11.38 -15.15 18.89
CA LYS A 111 10.34 -16.13 19.17
C LYS A 111 9.16 -15.99 18.20
N CYS A 112 8.68 -14.76 17.99
CA CYS A 112 7.60 -14.49 17.04
C CYS A 112 7.98 -14.89 15.60
N THR A 113 9.25 -14.72 15.22
CA THR A 113 9.75 -15.13 13.90
C THR A 113 9.73 -16.65 13.77
N SER A 114 10.18 -17.38 14.80
CA SER A 114 10.14 -18.85 14.82
C SER A 114 8.71 -19.39 14.86
N ASP A 115 7.82 -18.74 15.60
CA ASP A 115 6.40 -19.12 15.69
C ASP A 115 5.68 -18.92 14.34
N ALA A 116 6.18 -18.02 13.48
CA ALA A 116 5.63 -17.76 12.14
C ALA A 116 6.05 -18.79 11.07
N ILE A 117 6.85 -19.80 11.42
CA ILE A 117 7.27 -20.86 10.50
C ILE A 117 6.03 -21.60 9.97
N GLY A 118 5.92 -21.70 8.64
CA GLY A 118 4.78 -22.35 7.97
C GLY A 118 3.55 -21.46 7.81
N GLU A 119 3.56 -20.20 8.26
CA GLU A 119 2.47 -19.25 8.01
C GLU A 119 2.50 -18.63 6.60
N PHE A 120 3.52 -18.95 5.79
CA PHE A 120 3.72 -18.43 4.42
C PHE A 120 3.71 -16.89 4.34
N LYS A 121 4.15 -16.22 5.40
CA LYS A 121 4.28 -14.76 5.46
C LYS A 121 5.63 -14.31 4.92
N ASP A 122 5.60 -13.30 4.05
CA ASP A 122 6.80 -12.69 3.47
C ASP A 122 6.75 -11.16 3.63
N TRP A 123 7.71 -10.58 4.34
CA TRP A 123 7.76 -9.12 4.55
C TRP A 123 7.96 -8.34 3.24
N ARG A 124 8.45 -8.99 2.17
CA ARG A 124 8.64 -8.37 0.85
C ARG A 124 7.33 -8.11 0.12
N GLU A 125 6.27 -8.84 0.48
CA GLU A 125 4.92 -8.65 -0.08
C GLU A 125 4.12 -7.56 0.64
N GLY A 126 4.57 -7.15 1.84
CA GLY A 126 3.91 -6.14 2.64
C GLY A 126 4.47 -6.06 4.05
N SER A 127 5.65 -5.43 4.19
CA SER A 127 6.23 -5.18 5.52
C SER A 127 5.41 -4.14 6.26
N GLU A 128 5.11 -4.42 7.53
CA GLU A 128 4.47 -3.45 8.43
C GLU A 128 5.39 -2.26 8.77
N PHE A 129 6.65 -2.27 8.30
CA PHE A 129 7.64 -1.22 8.54
C PHE A 129 8.01 -0.42 7.28
#